data_AF-A0A117SXL0-F1
#
_entry.id   AF-A0A117SXL0-F1
#
_cell.length_a   1.000
_cell.length_b   1.000
_cell.length_c   1.000
_cell.angle_alpha   90.00
_cell.angle_beta   90.00
_cell.angle_gamma   90.00
#
_symmetry.space_group_name_H-M   'P 1'
#
loop_
_entity.id
_entity.type
_entity.pdbx_description
1 polymer ?
#
loop_
_entity_poly.entity_id
_entity_poly.type
_entity_poly.pdbx_seq_one_letter_code
_entity_poly.pdbx_strand_id
1 'polypeptide(L)'
;MNAETWVTWTSLQTVAGESMAVLLLVEFLKDIPPIKSVPTRLLALLVGIILIAVIHLPQTPAQGLLDLLNGILVGSTAVGGWHVINVTNKKA
;
A
#
# COMPACT_ATOMS: atom_id res chain seq x y z
N MET A 1 9.16 -24.16 -17.79
CA MET A 1 9.88 -23.68 -16.60
C MET A 1 9.04 -22.60 -15.99
N ASN A 2 8.29 -22.92 -14.93
CA ASN A 2 7.56 -21.91 -14.17
C ASN A 2 8.60 -21.22 -13.30
N ALA A 3 8.90 -19.96 -13.55
CA ALA A 3 9.68 -19.20 -12.60
C ALA A 3 8.88 -19.18 -11.29
N GLU A 4 9.46 -19.71 -10.21
CA GLU A 4 8.93 -19.55 -8.84
C GLU A 4 8.98 -18.05 -8.52
N THR A 5 7.98 -17.28 -8.96
CA THR A 5 7.88 -15.86 -8.68
C THR A 5 7.47 -15.68 -7.23
N TRP A 6 8.30 -15.02 -6.42
CA TRP A 6 8.07 -14.86 -4.98
C TRP A 6 6.79 -14.06 -4.65
N VAL A 7 6.42 -13.10 -5.50
CA VAL A 7 5.14 -12.37 -5.41
C VAL A 7 4.22 -12.86 -6.52
N THR A 8 3.04 -13.34 -6.14
CA THR A 8 1.99 -13.82 -7.05
C THR A 8 0.76 -12.92 -6.99
N TRP A 9 -0.08 -12.99 -8.02
CA TRP A 9 -1.37 -12.30 -8.03
C TRP A 9 -2.24 -12.67 -6.82
N THR A 10 -2.27 -13.96 -6.46
CA THR A 10 -3.01 -14.45 -5.30
C THR A 10 -2.48 -13.87 -4.00
N SER A 11 -1.15 -13.77 -3.82
CA SER A 11 -0.58 -13.12 -2.62
C SER A 11 -0.92 -11.64 -2.55
N LEU A 12 -0.95 -10.95 -3.70
CA LEU A 12 -1.30 -9.53 -3.79
C LEU A 12 -2.78 -9.24 -3.58
N GLN A 13 -3.67 -10.23 -3.64
CA GLN A 13 -5.10 -10.07 -3.33
C GLN A 13 -5.42 -10.33 -1.85
N THR A 14 -4.40 -10.35 -0.99
CA THR A 14 -4.57 -10.49 0.46
C THR A 14 -4.28 -9.16 1.14
N VAL A 15 -4.97 -8.86 2.25
CA VAL A 15 -4.71 -7.65 3.04
C VAL A 15 -3.22 -7.49 3.41
N ALA A 16 -2.56 -8.60 3.74
CA ALA A 16 -1.13 -8.60 4.03
C ALA A 16 -0.30 -8.22 2.80
N GLY A 17 -0.53 -8.88 1.65
CA GLY A 17 0.18 -8.58 0.40
C GLY A 17 -0.05 -7.15 -0.10
N GLU A 18 -1.28 -6.67 -0.06
CA GLU A 18 -1.62 -5.29 -0.45
C GLU A 18 -0.96 -4.28 0.48
N SER A 19 -0.98 -4.52 1.79
CA SER A 19 -0.38 -3.59 2.75
C SER A 19 1.13 -3.53 2.62
N MET A 20 1.79 -4.65 2.34
CA MET A 20 3.22 -4.70 2.01
C MET A 20 3.51 -3.99 0.68
N ALA A 21 2.67 -4.17 -0.34
CA ALA A 21 2.82 -3.47 -1.61
C ALA A 21 2.68 -1.95 -1.43
N VAL A 22 1.69 -1.48 -0.66
CA VAL A 22 1.53 -0.05 -0.35
C VAL A 22 2.72 0.47 0.45
N LEU A 23 3.22 -0.28 1.43
CA LEU A 23 4.41 0.10 2.20
C LEU A 23 5.63 0.32 1.29
N LEU A 24 5.92 -0.63 0.40
CA LEU A 24 7.03 -0.56 -0.55
C LEU A 24 6.88 0.62 -1.52
N LEU A 25 5.67 0.82 -2.06
CA LEU A 25 5.39 1.95 -2.95
C LEU A 25 5.58 3.28 -2.23
N VAL A 26 5.09 3.41 -1.00
CA VAL A 26 5.25 4.63 -0.19
C VAL A 26 6.72 4.90 0.09
N GLU A 27 7.50 3.88 0.45
CA GLU A 27 8.94 4.01 0.69
C GLU A 27 9.65 4.51 -0.56
N PHE A 28 9.42 3.87 -1.71
CA PHE A 28 10.00 4.29 -2.98
C PHE A 28 9.57 5.71 -3.40
N LEU A 29 8.29 6.06 -3.23
CA LEU A 29 7.80 7.39 -3.56
C LEU A 29 8.38 8.47 -2.65
N LYS A 30 8.66 8.17 -1.38
CA LYS A 30 9.25 9.14 -0.43
C LYS A 30 10.71 9.46 -0.74
N ASP A 31 11.39 8.66 -1.55
CA ASP A 31 12.73 8.97 -2.05
C ASP A 31 12.72 9.97 -3.21
N ILE A 32 11.57 10.19 -3.84
CA ILE A 32 11.42 11.15 -4.94
C ILE A 32 11.32 12.58 -4.36
N PRO A 33 12.24 13.51 -4.70
CA PRO A 33 12.33 14.83 -4.07
C PRO A 33 11.02 15.63 -3.97
N PRO A 34 10.19 15.76 -5.02
CA PRO A 34 8.91 16.48 -4.92
C PRO A 34 7.88 15.80 -4.01
N ILE A 35 7.96 14.49 -3.79
CA ILE A 35 6.99 13.71 -3.01
C ILE A 35 7.42 13.56 -1.55
N LYS A 36 8.72 13.74 -1.27
CA LYS A 36 9.30 13.65 0.08
C LYS A 36 8.66 14.61 1.09
N SER A 37 8.15 15.75 0.66
CA SER A 37 7.47 16.74 1.51
C SER A 37 6.02 16.37 1.86
N VAL A 38 5.40 15.46 1.10
CA VAL A 38 4.01 15.04 1.32
C VAL A 38 3.92 14.24 2.63
N PRO A 39 2.91 14.50 3.49
CA PRO A 39 2.69 13.71 4.70
C PRO A 39 2.55 12.23 4.36
N THR A 40 3.39 11.38 4.95
CA THR A 40 3.44 9.95 4.63
C THR A 40 2.08 9.27 4.83
N ARG A 41 1.31 9.72 5.84
CA ARG A 41 -0.06 9.24 6.07
C ARG A 41 -0.98 9.47 4.88
N LEU A 42 -0.95 10.66 4.28
CA LEU A 42 -1.78 10.99 3.13
C LEU A 42 -1.32 10.21 1.89
N LEU A 43 -0.01 10.12 1.68
CA LEU A 43 0.56 9.37 0.58
C LEU A 43 0.14 7.89 0.64
N ALA A 44 0.28 7.25 1.80
CA ALA A 44 -0.09 5.85 1.99
C ALA A 44 -1.59 5.57 1.80
N LEU A 45 -2.45 6.48 2.26
CA LEU A 45 -3.90 6.35 2.04
C LEU A 45 -4.25 6.46 0.55
N LEU A 46 -3.66 7.43 -0.17
CA LEU A 46 -3.88 7.57 -1.61
C LEU A 46 -3.38 6.35 -2.38
N VAL A 47 -2.16 5.90 -2.08
CA VAL A 47 -1.58 4.70 -2.72
C VAL A 47 -2.44 3.47 -2.42
N GLY A 48 -2.90 3.28 -1.19
CA GLY A 48 -3.79 2.17 -0.83
C GLY A 48 -5.11 2.18 -1.60
N ILE A 49 -5.81 3.33 -1.64
CA ILE A 49 -7.07 3.45 -2.38
C ILE A 49 -6.86 3.19 -3.88
N ILE A 50 -5.82 3.78 -4.47
CA ILE A 50 -5.51 3.59 -5.90
C ILE A 50 -5.17 2.13 -6.18
N LEU A 51 -4.35 1.49 -5.34
CA LEU A 51 -3.93 0.11 -5.53
C LEU A 51 -5.14 -0.83 -5.49
N ILE A 52 -6.01 -0.70 -4.49
CA ILE A 52 -7.23 -1.51 -4.40
C ILE A 52 -8.14 -1.28 -5.60
N ALA A 53 -8.35 -0.01 -5.99
CA ALA A 53 -9.18 0.31 -7.14
C ALA A 53 -8.68 -0.34 -8.44
N VAL A 54 -7.36 -0.43 -8.61
CA VAL A 54 -6.73 -1.07 -9.78
C VAL A 54 -6.84 -2.60 -9.72
N ILE A 55 -6.68 -3.21 -8.55
CA ILE A 55 -6.71 -4.67 -8.39
C ILE A 55 -8.13 -5.22 -8.45
N HIS A 56 -9.09 -4.53 -7.82
CA HIS A 56 -10.42 -5.05 -7.54
C HIS A 56 -11.56 -4.46 -8.40
N LEU A 57 -11.28 -3.41 -9.19
CA LEU A 57 -12.18 -2.79 -10.19
C LEU A 57 -13.68 -3.04 -9.92
N PRO A 58 -14.33 -2.18 -9.11
CA PRO A 58 -15.66 -2.46 -8.59
C PRO A 58 -16.70 -2.55 -9.71
N GLN A 59 -17.51 -3.61 -9.66
CA GLN A 59 -18.62 -3.82 -10.63
C GLN A 59 -19.93 -3.19 -10.15
N THR A 60 -20.00 -2.81 -8.87
CA THR A 60 -21.16 -2.17 -8.25
C THR A 60 -20.75 -1.04 -7.30
N PRO A 61 -21.63 -0.07 -7.02
CA PRO A 61 -21.35 0.98 -6.04
C PRO A 61 -21.06 0.45 -4.64
N ALA A 62 -21.72 -0.64 -4.23
CA ALA A 62 -21.50 -1.27 -2.92
C ALA A 62 -20.11 -1.90 -2.82
N GLN A 63 -19.65 -2.58 -3.87
CA GLN A 63 -18.26 -3.05 -3.96
C GLN A 63 -17.28 -1.88 -3.95
N GLY A 64 -17.57 -0.80 -4.69
CA GLY A 64 -16.72 0.39 -4.69
C GLY A 64 -16.56 1.03 -3.30
N LEU A 65 -17.61 1.02 -2.47
CA LEU A 65 -17.52 1.47 -1.09
C LEU A 65 -16.65 0.53 -0.23
N LEU A 66 -16.80 -0.78 -0.39
CA LEU A 66 -15.97 -1.76 0.30
C LEU A 66 -14.49 -1.64 -0.11
N ASP A 67 -14.22 -1.46 -1.40
CA ASP A 67 -12.87 -1.25 -1.94
C ASP A 67 -12.23 0.02 -1.40
N LEU A 68 -13.01 1.10 -1.24
CA LEU A 68 -12.53 2.32 -0.60
C LEU A 68 -12.15 2.08 0.87
N LEU A 69 -12.98 1.35 1.62
CA LEU A 69 -12.68 0.98 3.01
C LEU A 69 -11.44 0.09 3.11
N ASN A 70 -11.31 -0.88 2.20
CA ASN A 70 -10.13 -1.74 2.09
C ASN A 70 -8.87 -0.91 1.79
N GLY A 71 -8.95 0.05 0.86
CA GLY A 71 -7.85 0.96 0.55
C GLY A 71 -7.39 1.79 1.75
N ILE A 72 -8.33 2.28 2.56
CA ILE A 72 -8.04 3.00 3.81
C ILE A 72 -7.38 2.06 4.83
N LEU A 73 -7.88 0.84 4.99
CA LEU A 73 -7.34 -0.16 5.92
C LEU A 73 -5.89 -0.52 5.56
N VAL A 74 -5.66 -0.86 4.29
CA VAL A 74 -4.35 -1.23 3.74
C VAL A 74 -3.38 -0.07 3.84
N GLY A 75 -3.80 1.13 3.44
CA GLY A 75 -2.98 2.35 3.55
C GLY A 75 -2.61 2.67 4.99
N SER A 76 -3.55 2.54 5.94
CA SER A 76 -3.29 2.78 7.37
C SER A 76 -2.32 1.75 7.95
N THR A 77 -2.46 0.48 7.56
CA THR A 77 -1.55 -0.60 7.95
C THR A 77 -0.13 -0.31 7.47
N ALA A 78 0.02 0.14 6.23
CA ALA A 78 1.30 0.55 5.66
C ALA A 78 1.93 1.75 6.40
N VAL A 79 1.13 2.74 6.85
CA VAL A 79 1.64 3.85 7.68
C VAL A 79 2.28 3.33 8.97
N GLY A 80 1.63 2.37 9.63
CA GLY A 80 2.16 1.72 10.83
C GLY A 80 3.50 1.06 10.56
N GLY A 81 3.59 0.25 9.49
CA GLY A 81 4.82 -0.40 9.06
C GLY A 81 5.95 0.60 8.76
N TRP A 82 5.64 1.66 8.01
CA TRP A 82 6.61 2.69 7.65
C TRP A 82 7.19 3.40 8.89
N HIS A 83 6.34 3.68 9.88
CA HIS A 83 6.77 4.30 11.13
C HIS A 83 7.72 3.40 11.92
N VAL A 84 7.43 2.09 12.02
CA VAL A 84 8.31 1.13 12.70
C VAL A 84 9.68 1.06 12.04
N ILE A 85 9.73 0.96 10.71
CA ILE A 85 10.98 0.88 9.95
C ILE A 85 11.82 2.15 10.13
N ASN A 86 11.20 3.32 9.97
CA ASN A 86 11.91 4.60 10.00
C ASN A 86 12.29 5.08 11.41
N VAL A 87 11.50 4.73 12.44
CA VAL A 87 11.89 5.02 13.83
C VAL A 87 13.06 4.13 14.26
N THR A 88 13.07 2.87 13.82
CA THR A 88 14.17 1.94 14.11
C THR A 88 15.46 2.40 13.43
N ASN A 89 15.41 2.82 12.16
CA ASN A 89 16.57 3.35 11.43
C ASN A 89 17.17 4.62 12.05
N LYS A 90 16.41 5.42 12.81
CA LYS A 90 16.94 6.60 13.49
C LYS A 90 17.71 6.30 14.78
N LYS A 91 17.62 5.06 15.29
CA LYS A 91 18.27 4.63 16.54
C LYS A 91 19.54 3.80 16.31
N ALA A 92 19.83 3.44 15.06
CA ALA A 92 21.05 2.78 14.62
C ALA A 92 22.06 3.81 14.10
#